data_AF-A0A1F9LP62-F1
#
_entry.id   AF-A0A1F9LP62-F1
#
_cell.length_a   1.000
_cell.length_b   1.000
_cell.length_c   1.000
_cell.angle_alpha   90.00
_cell.angle_beta   90.00
_cell.angle_gamma   90.00
#
_symmetry.space_group_name_H-M   'P 1'
#
loop_
_entity.id
_entity.type
_entity.pdbx_description
1 polymer ?
#
loop_
_entity_poly.entity_id
_entity_poly.type
_entity_poly.pdbx_seq_one_letter_code
_entity_poly.pdbx_strand_id
1 'polypeptide(L)'
;MQPGDEYDLVDEFARPLKLRSWYVWQPDAVQDLSHSRQHSENTAPLTTDKSEASFYCLDALRRFDGKGRAEIFIVASEIGILGMNGIDHITPSKTYPLKAYPGETFTGLHLLCLMYVGFKLYDPSMNCGLDFAEAYEIALRAQKAMVH
;
A
#
# COMPACT_ATOMS: atom_id res chain seq x y z
N MET A 1 10.99 -13.71 -32.88
CA MET A 1 11.04 -12.67 -31.85
C MET A 1 12.37 -12.77 -31.15
N GLN A 2 13.16 -11.72 -31.22
CA GLN A 2 14.42 -11.58 -30.47
C GLN A 2 14.11 -10.96 -29.11
N PRO A 3 14.94 -11.23 -28.07
CA PRO A 3 14.85 -10.51 -26.81
C PRO A 3 14.99 -9.01 -27.07
N GLY A 4 13.99 -8.22 -26.69
CA GLY A 4 13.92 -6.79 -26.95
C GLY A 4 12.76 -6.35 -27.86
N ASP A 5 12.19 -7.26 -28.66
CA ASP A 5 11.02 -6.97 -29.51
C ASP A 5 9.76 -6.57 -28.69
N GLU A 6 9.75 -6.87 -27.39
CA GLU A 6 8.65 -6.54 -26.46
C GLU A 6 8.60 -5.05 -26.09
N TYR A 7 9.72 -4.32 -26.22
CA TYR A 7 9.78 -2.88 -25.94
C TYR A 7 9.12 -2.03 -27.02
N ASP A 8 9.00 -2.57 -28.24
CA ASP A 8 8.35 -1.89 -29.36
C ASP A 8 6.86 -1.64 -29.10
N LEU A 9 6.21 -2.53 -28.34
CA LEU A 9 4.80 -2.38 -27.96
C LEU A 9 4.60 -1.18 -27.04
N VAL A 10 5.49 -0.97 -26.06
CA VAL A 10 5.42 0.18 -25.15
C VAL A 10 5.63 1.48 -25.92
N ASP A 11 6.55 1.48 -26.88
CA ASP A 11 6.82 2.61 -27.75
C ASP A 11 5.65 2.93 -28.71
N GLU A 12 4.94 1.91 -29.19
CA GLU A 12 3.75 2.05 -30.03
C GLU A 12 2.61 2.72 -29.25
N PHE A 13 2.38 2.31 -28.00
CA PHE A 13 1.39 2.91 -27.11
C PHE A 13 1.78 4.34 -26.66
N ALA A 14 3.06 4.62 -26.44
CA ALA A 14 3.53 5.93 -26.02
C ALA A 14 3.42 7.01 -27.12
N ARG A 15 3.34 6.60 -28.40
CA ARG A 15 3.28 7.49 -29.56
C ARG A 15 1.98 8.32 -29.64
N PRO A 16 0.76 7.75 -29.58
CA PRO A 16 -0.47 8.54 -29.58
C PRO A 16 -0.64 9.38 -28.30
N LEU A 17 -0.07 8.93 -27.18
CA LEU A 17 -0.19 9.60 -25.87
C LEU A 17 0.86 10.70 -25.63
N LYS A 18 1.79 10.91 -26.57
CA LYS A 18 2.92 11.88 -26.43
C LYS A 18 3.77 11.67 -25.18
N LEU A 19 3.84 10.45 -24.65
CA LEU A 19 4.58 10.11 -23.43
C LEU A 19 6.08 9.87 -23.69
N ARG A 20 6.54 9.98 -24.94
CA ARG A 20 7.93 9.73 -25.33
C ARG A 20 8.97 10.65 -24.65
N SER A 21 8.55 11.79 -24.10
CA SER A 21 9.46 12.68 -23.35
C SER A 21 9.56 12.35 -21.85
N TRP A 22 8.73 11.42 -21.36
CA TRP A 22 8.61 11.10 -19.93
C TRP A 22 9.47 9.91 -19.50
N TYR A 23 10.12 9.22 -20.44
CA TYR A 23 10.99 8.10 -20.11
C TYR A 23 12.17 8.00 -21.08
N VAL A 24 13.21 7.28 -20.64
CA VAL A 24 14.31 6.83 -21.48
C VAL A 24 14.52 5.34 -21.22
N TRP A 25 14.70 4.54 -22.27
CA TRP A 25 15.05 3.13 -22.11
C TRP A 25 16.48 3.04 -21.57
N GLN A 26 16.66 2.31 -20.47
CA GLN A 26 18.00 2.00 -20.00
C GLN A 26 18.48 0.73 -20.71
N PRO A 27 19.68 0.73 -21.32
CA PRO A 27 20.23 -0.49 -21.88
C PRO A 27 20.49 -1.49 -20.76
N ASP A 28 20.28 -2.77 -21.05
CA ASP A 28 20.69 -3.85 -20.15
C ASP A 28 22.21 -3.79 -20.01
N ALA A 29 22.68 -3.21 -18.91
CA ALA A 29 24.06 -3.30 -18.53
C ALA A 29 24.35 -4.79 -18.29
N VAL A 30 25.28 -5.36 -19.05
CA VAL A 30 25.92 -6.63 -18.69
C VAL A 30 26.50 -6.46 -17.29
N GLN A 31 25.73 -6.89 -16.28
CA GLN A 31 26.15 -6.90 -14.91
C GLN A 31 27.29 -7.92 -14.81
N ASP A 32 28.50 -7.39 -14.71
CA ASP A 32 29.59 -8.08 -14.03
C ASP A 32 29.05 -8.49 -12.64
N LEU A 33 28.86 -9.80 -12.47
CA LEU A 33 28.32 -10.46 -11.28
C LEU A 33 29.22 -10.31 -10.04
N SER A 34 30.22 -9.42 -10.06
CA SER A 34 31.08 -9.09 -8.93
C SER A 34 30.72 -7.80 -8.19
N HIS A 35 29.66 -7.08 -8.60
CA HIS A 35 29.04 -6.10 -7.71
C HIS A 35 28.09 -6.80 -6.77
N SER A 36 28.46 -6.82 -5.49
CA SER A 36 27.61 -7.11 -4.35
C SER A 36 26.17 -6.69 -4.65
N ARG A 37 25.32 -7.71 -4.80
CA ARG A 37 23.88 -7.60 -4.68
C ARG A 37 23.64 -6.88 -3.35
N GLN A 38 23.49 -5.56 -3.36
CA GLN A 38 22.67 -4.89 -2.36
C GLN A 38 21.26 -5.37 -2.66
N HIS A 39 20.99 -6.60 -2.22
CA HIS A 39 19.69 -6.95 -1.68
C HIS A 39 19.30 -5.72 -0.86
N SER A 40 18.16 -5.13 -1.16
CA SER A 40 17.47 -4.42 -0.10
C SER A 40 17.22 -5.48 0.96
N GLU A 41 18.12 -5.58 1.95
CA GLU A 41 18.02 -6.44 3.13
C GLU A 41 16.88 -5.98 4.06
N ASN A 42 15.91 -5.26 3.51
CA ASN A 42 14.67 -4.84 4.15
C ASN A 42 13.44 -5.50 3.50
N THR A 43 13.58 -6.65 2.82
CA THR A 43 12.45 -7.57 2.57
C THR A 43 12.09 -8.40 3.81
N ALA A 44 12.35 -7.88 5.02
CA ALA A 44 11.58 -8.31 6.16
C ALA A 44 10.14 -7.79 5.93
N PRO A 45 9.11 -8.65 6.01
CA PRO A 45 7.75 -8.16 6.16
C PRO A 45 7.74 -7.11 7.28
N LEU A 46 6.91 -6.08 7.17
CA LEU A 46 6.75 -5.10 8.25
C LEU A 46 6.20 -5.85 9.48
N THR A 47 7.09 -6.42 10.31
CA THR A 47 6.74 -7.21 11.49
C THR A 47 6.38 -6.23 12.60
N THR A 48 5.15 -5.74 12.56
CA THR A 48 4.58 -4.96 13.67
C THR A 48 4.09 -5.91 14.77
N ASP A 49 3.90 -5.39 15.98
CA ASP A 49 3.22 -6.15 17.02
C ASP A 49 1.79 -6.45 16.54
N LYS A 50 1.51 -7.74 16.34
CA LYS A 50 0.23 -8.24 15.82
C LYS A 50 -0.96 -7.73 16.64
N SER A 51 -0.76 -7.49 17.94
CA SER A 51 -1.76 -6.93 18.84
C SER A 51 -2.16 -5.52 18.41
N GLU A 52 -1.18 -4.62 18.26
CA GLU A 52 -1.42 -3.21 17.93
C GLU A 52 -2.04 -3.04 16.54
N ALA A 53 -1.53 -3.77 15.54
CA ALA A 53 -2.11 -3.74 14.20
C ALA A 53 -3.54 -4.29 14.15
N SER A 54 -3.87 -5.30 14.96
CA SER A 54 -5.25 -5.82 15.02
C SER A 54 -6.22 -4.78 15.56
N PHE A 55 -5.81 -3.96 16.54
CA PHE A 55 -6.62 -2.85 17.05
C PHE A 55 -6.86 -1.78 15.98
N TYR A 56 -5.81 -1.37 15.24
CA TYR A 56 -5.98 -0.40 14.16
C TYR A 56 -6.78 -0.95 12.98
N CYS A 57 -6.65 -2.25 12.67
CA CYS A 57 -7.51 -2.90 11.67
C CYS A 57 -8.98 -2.91 12.12
N LEU A 58 -9.24 -3.14 13.41
CA LEU A 58 -10.60 -3.09 13.96
C LEU A 58 -11.17 -1.66 13.92
N ASP A 59 -10.36 -0.64 14.23
CA ASP A 59 -10.76 0.76 14.10
C ASP A 59 -11.11 1.11 12.64
N ALA A 60 -10.27 0.70 11.69
CA ALA A 60 -10.52 0.87 10.27
C ALA A 60 -11.82 0.18 9.81
N LEU A 61 -12.08 -1.06 10.25
CA LEU A 61 -13.32 -1.78 9.96
C LEU A 61 -14.56 -1.03 10.47
N ARG A 62 -14.48 -0.42 11.66
CA ARG A 62 -15.58 0.39 12.21
C ARG A 62 -15.79 1.68 11.44
N ARG A 63 -14.71 2.36 11.04
CA ARG A 63 -14.80 3.60 10.24
C ARG A 63 -15.42 3.36 8.86
N PHE A 64 -15.17 2.19 8.28
CA PHE A 64 -15.73 1.79 6.99
C PHE A 64 -17.12 1.13 7.09
N ASP A 65 -17.62 0.87 8.30
CA ASP A 65 -18.94 0.30 8.48
C ASP A 65 -20.02 1.24 7.91
N GLY A 66 -20.93 0.68 7.11
CA GLY A 66 -21.95 1.44 6.39
C GLY A 66 -21.46 2.36 5.25
N LYS A 67 -20.15 2.45 4.96
CA LYS A 67 -19.62 3.27 3.86
C LYS A 67 -19.70 2.57 2.51
N GLY A 68 -19.91 3.34 1.44
CA GLY A 68 -19.87 2.83 0.07
C GLY A 68 -18.45 2.54 -0.41
N ARG A 69 -18.30 1.65 -1.40
CA ARG A 69 -16.99 1.29 -2.00
C ARG A 69 -16.18 2.51 -2.46
N ALA A 70 -16.85 3.52 -3.04
CA ALA A 70 -16.18 4.74 -3.50
C ALA A 70 -15.59 5.57 -2.35
N GLU A 71 -16.31 5.67 -1.22
CA GLU A 71 -15.82 6.40 -0.04
C GLU A 71 -14.63 5.69 0.59
N ILE A 72 -14.69 4.36 0.70
CA ILE A 72 -13.57 3.53 1.18
C ILE A 72 -12.34 3.72 0.29
N PHE A 73 -12.54 3.70 -1.03
CA PHE A 73 -11.46 3.88 -2.01
C PHE A 73 -10.82 5.27 -1.91
N ILE A 74 -11.60 6.33 -1.67
CA ILE A 74 -11.06 7.69 -1.49
C ILE A 74 -10.09 7.73 -0.30
N VAL A 75 -10.49 7.16 0.85
CA VAL A 75 -9.64 7.09 2.05
C VAL A 75 -8.37 6.28 1.77
N ALA A 76 -8.51 5.06 1.24
CA ALA A 76 -7.36 4.18 1.01
C ALA A 76 -6.37 4.77 -0.01
N SER A 77 -6.89 5.41 -1.07
CA SER A 77 -6.07 6.04 -2.11
C SER A 77 -5.35 7.29 -1.61
N GLU A 78 -5.98 8.10 -0.75
CA GLU A 78 -5.32 9.24 -0.11
C GLU A 78 -4.08 8.78 0.68
N ILE A 79 -4.22 7.69 1.44
CA ILE A 79 -3.11 7.11 2.21
C ILE A 79 -2.04 6.53 1.29
N GLY A 80 -2.43 5.84 0.21
CA GLY A 80 -1.49 5.35 -0.80
C GLY A 80 -0.67 6.48 -1.44
N ILE A 81 -1.32 7.61 -1.75
CA ILE A 81 -0.66 8.82 -2.27
C ILE A 81 0.31 9.41 -1.24
N LEU A 82 -0.11 9.50 0.03
CA LEU A 82 0.76 9.92 1.13
C LEU A 82 1.97 9.00 1.29
N GLY A 83 1.75 7.68 1.13
CA GLY A 83 2.76 6.62 1.18
C GLY A 83 3.86 6.71 0.14
N MET A 84 3.64 7.38 -1.00
CA MET A 84 4.67 7.58 -2.03
C MET A 84 5.89 8.37 -1.51
N ASN A 85 5.69 9.24 -0.51
CA ASN A 85 6.76 10.00 0.13
C ASN A 85 7.38 9.27 1.35
N GLY A 86 6.93 8.04 1.60
CA GLY A 86 7.27 7.26 2.79
C GLY A 86 6.38 7.59 3.99
N ILE A 87 5.91 6.56 4.68
CA ILE A 87 5.23 6.65 5.97
C ILE A 87 6.12 6.03 7.03
N ASP A 88 6.54 6.85 7.99
CA ASP A 88 7.19 6.38 9.21
C ASP A 88 6.14 5.74 10.12
N HIS A 89 6.20 4.42 10.23
CA HIS A 89 5.33 3.58 11.07
C HIS A 89 5.99 3.14 12.37
N ILE A 90 7.27 3.48 12.59
CA ILE A 90 8.06 3.05 13.74
C ILE A 90 7.95 4.09 14.86
N THR A 91 7.89 5.37 14.51
CA THR A 91 7.86 6.49 15.47
C THR A 91 6.42 6.79 15.91
N PRO A 92 6.00 6.49 17.16
CA PRO A 92 4.61 6.68 17.58
C PRO A 92 4.19 8.15 17.70
N SER A 93 5.15 9.06 17.91
CA SER A 93 4.88 10.50 18.02
C SER A 93 4.64 11.17 16.67
N LYS A 94 5.01 10.52 15.56
CA LYS A 94 4.84 11.07 14.22
C LYS A 94 3.44 10.74 13.72
N THR A 95 2.66 11.80 13.50
CA THR A 95 1.27 11.69 13.05
C THR A 95 1.04 12.40 11.73
N TYR A 96 0.02 11.95 11.02
CA TYR A 96 -0.33 12.39 9.68
C TYR A 96 -1.83 12.73 9.64
N PRO A 97 -2.21 13.90 9.10
CA PRO A 97 -3.62 14.22 8.88
C PRO A 97 -4.15 13.55 7.61
N LEU A 98 -5.46 13.29 7.56
CA LEU A 98 -6.17 12.87 6.35
C LEU A 98 -7.26 13.87 6.01
N LYS A 99 -7.41 14.22 4.73
CA LYS A 99 -8.50 15.07 4.24
C LYS A 99 -9.85 14.38 4.41
N ALA A 100 -9.89 13.06 4.27
CA ALA A 100 -11.11 12.29 4.51
C ALA A 100 -11.57 12.28 5.98
N TYR A 101 -10.68 12.61 6.94
CA TYR A 101 -10.98 12.72 8.36
C TYR A 101 -10.48 14.05 8.93
N PRO A 102 -11.15 15.18 8.61
CA PRO A 102 -10.68 16.50 9.00
C PRO A 102 -10.69 16.66 10.53
N GLY A 103 -9.56 17.11 11.08
CA GLY A 103 -9.38 17.32 12.53
C GLY A 103 -8.81 16.11 13.28
N GLU A 104 -8.63 14.97 12.60
CA GLU A 104 -7.98 13.79 13.17
C GLU A 104 -6.55 13.64 12.65
N THR A 105 -5.69 13.02 13.48
CA THR A 105 -4.33 12.64 13.10
C THR A 105 -4.08 11.18 13.43
N PHE A 106 -3.27 10.53 12.59
CA PHE A 106 -3.03 9.09 12.64
C PHE A 106 -1.55 8.80 12.72
N THR A 107 -1.15 7.81 13.50
CA THR A 107 0.22 7.29 13.45
C THR A 107 0.46 6.56 12.13
N GLY A 108 1.73 6.37 11.74
CA GLY A 108 2.04 5.69 10.48
C GLY A 108 1.52 4.25 10.42
N LEU A 109 1.62 3.49 11.52
CA LEU A 109 1.05 2.14 11.59
C LEU A 109 -0.47 2.16 11.40
N HIS A 110 -1.17 3.08 12.06
CA HIS A 110 -2.62 3.22 11.93
C HIS A 110 -3.00 3.52 10.47
N LEU A 111 -2.30 4.46 9.80
CA LEU A 111 -2.54 4.73 8.38
C LEU A 111 -2.38 3.49 7.50
N LEU A 112 -1.30 2.72 7.69
CA LEU A 112 -1.08 1.52 6.90
C LEU A 112 -2.17 0.47 7.13
N CYS A 113 -2.65 0.30 8.36
CA CYS A 113 -3.79 -0.57 8.66
C CYS A 113 -5.09 -0.06 8.01
N LEU A 114 -5.35 1.25 8.06
CA LEU A 114 -6.53 1.87 7.45
C LEU A 114 -6.54 1.69 5.92
N MET A 115 -5.38 1.86 5.28
CA MET A 115 -5.20 1.59 3.85
C MET A 115 -5.38 0.11 3.52
N TYR A 116 -4.75 -0.79 4.29
CA TYR A 116 -4.84 -2.24 4.10
C TYR A 116 -6.30 -2.73 4.15
N VAL A 117 -7.02 -2.37 5.22
CA VAL A 117 -8.43 -2.73 5.37
C VAL A 117 -9.27 -2.13 4.24
N GLY A 118 -9.05 -0.87 3.89
CA GLY A 118 -9.78 -0.21 2.82
C GLY A 118 -9.63 -0.93 1.47
N PHE A 119 -8.40 -1.32 1.12
CA PHE A 119 -8.16 -2.10 -0.09
C PHE A 119 -8.74 -3.51 -0.01
N LYS A 120 -8.68 -4.20 1.13
CA LYS A 120 -9.32 -5.52 1.29
C LYS A 120 -10.83 -5.48 1.17
N LEU A 121 -11.49 -4.42 1.65
CA LEU A 121 -12.93 -4.22 1.47
C LEU A 121 -13.30 -3.85 0.02
N TYR A 122 -12.42 -3.12 -0.67
CA TYR A 122 -12.61 -2.73 -2.07
C TYR A 122 -12.41 -3.91 -3.03
N ASP A 123 -11.28 -4.61 -2.89
CA ASP A 123 -10.88 -5.79 -3.64
C ASP A 123 -10.03 -6.73 -2.75
N PRO A 124 -10.60 -7.85 -2.27
CA PRO A 124 -9.88 -8.80 -1.41
C PRO A 124 -8.61 -9.38 -2.03
N SER A 125 -8.53 -9.44 -3.37
CA SER A 125 -7.39 -10.00 -4.12
C SER A 125 -6.20 -9.04 -4.19
N MET A 126 -6.39 -7.76 -3.87
CA MET A 126 -5.34 -6.75 -3.94
C MET A 126 -4.20 -7.06 -2.96
N ASN A 127 -2.98 -7.10 -3.48
CA ASN A 127 -1.77 -7.24 -2.68
C ASN A 127 -1.18 -5.86 -2.38
N CYS A 128 -1.19 -5.47 -1.11
CA CYS A 128 -0.65 -4.19 -0.64
C CYS A 128 0.84 -4.25 -0.26
N GLY A 129 1.48 -5.42 -0.33
CA GLY A 129 2.86 -5.61 0.14
C GLY A 129 3.03 -5.48 1.66
N LEU A 130 1.93 -5.52 2.43
CA LEU A 130 1.90 -5.39 3.88
C LEU A 130 1.53 -6.73 4.53
N ASP A 131 2.21 -7.07 5.62
CA ASP A 131 1.98 -8.31 6.38
C ASP A 131 0.99 -8.11 7.53
N PHE A 132 -0.24 -7.71 7.17
CA PHE A 132 -1.32 -7.47 8.14
C PHE A 132 -2.44 -8.52 8.06
N ALA A 133 -2.24 -9.61 7.31
CA ALA A 133 -3.29 -10.61 7.09
C ALA A 133 -3.81 -11.20 8.41
N GLU A 134 -2.91 -11.60 9.32
CA GLU A 134 -3.31 -12.18 10.60
C GLU A 134 -4.01 -11.14 11.51
N ALA A 135 -3.48 -9.93 11.58
CA ALA A 135 -4.07 -8.83 12.35
C ALA A 135 -5.48 -8.48 11.84
N TYR A 136 -5.67 -8.47 10.53
CA TYR A 136 -6.95 -8.24 9.89
C TYR A 136 -7.96 -9.36 10.20
N GLU A 137 -7.54 -10.62 10.15
CA GLU A 137 -8.41 -11.76 10.52
C GLU A 137 -8.82 -11.75 12.00
N ILE A 138 -7.93 -11.30 12.90
CA ILE A 138 -8.27 -11.07 14.31
C ILE A 138 -9.34 -9.97 14.41
N ALA A 139 -9.14 -8.86 13.71
CA ALA A 139 -10.07 -7.73 13.70
C ALA A 139 -11.45 -8.11 13.15
N LEU A 140 -11.52 -8.88 12.06
CA LEU A 140 -12.78 -9.39 11.49
C LEU A 140 -13.55 -10.28 12.49
N ARG A 141 -12.85 -11.15 13.21
CA ARG A 141 -13.46 -11.99 14.26
C ARG A 141 -14.01 -11.14 15.39
N ALA A 142 -13.26 -10.13 15.84
CA ALA A 142 -13.69 -9.21 16.88
C ALA A 142 -14.91 -8.39 16.46
N GLN A 143 -14.94 -7.88 15.21
CA GLN A 143 -16.08 -7.13 14.68
C GLN A 143 -17.36 -7.98 14.64
N LYS A 144 -17.27 -9.23 14.15
CA LYS A 144 -18.42 -10.16 14.11
C LYS A 144 -19.00 -10.46 15.49
N ALA A 145 -18.12 -10.58 16.50
CA ALA A 145 -18.51 -10.84 17.88
C ALA A 145 -19.20 -9.63 18.56
N MET A 146 -19.04 -8.42 18.03
CA MET A 146 -19.69 -7.21 18.56
C MET A 146 -21.07 -6.94 17.95
N VAL A 147 -21.39 -7.59 16.82
CA VAL A 147 -22.66 -7.41 16.09
C VAL A 147 -23.71 -8.45 16.50
N HIS A 148 -23.33 -9.47 17.28
CA HIS A 148 -24.21 -10.48 17.87
C HIS A 148 -24.47 -10.18 19.35
#